data_AF-A0A0P7W947-F1
#
_entry.id   AF-A0A0P7W947-F1
#
_cell.length_a   1.000
_cell.length_b   1.000
_cell.length_c   1.000
_cell.angle_alpha   90.00
_cell.angle_beta   90.00
_cell.angle_gamma   90.00
#
_symmetry.space_group_name_H-M   'P 1'
#
loop_
_entity.id
_entity.type
_entity.pdbx_description
1 polymer ?
#
loop_
_entity_poly.entity_id
_entity_poly.type
_entity_poly.pdbx_seq_one_letter_code
_entity_poly.pdbx_strand_id
1 'polypeptide(L)' 'MLKAMVFGAIVTGCVALVLGSQGATGGRLGVEALEVGDYRMFWSWPMFVSGSGLFWGLTLLQR' A
#
# COMPACT_ATOMS: atom_id res chain seq x y z
N MET A 1 16.26 -3.10 3.88
CA MET A 1 15.33 -3.39 2.77
C MET A 1 14.10 -4.14 3.26
N LEU A 2 14.23 -5.41 3.69
CA LEU A 2 13.09 -6.23 4.11
C LEU A 2 12.19 -5.53 5.17
N LYS A 3 12.81 -4.94 6.21
CA LYS A 3 12.09 -4.22 7.27
C LYS A 3 11.29 -3.02 6.75
N ALA A 4 11.86 -2.24 5.82
CA ALA A 4 11.19 -1.09 5.21
C ALA A 4 10.02 -1.51 4.31
N MET A 5 10.17 -2.61 3.59
CA MET A 5 9.11 -3.17 2.74
C MET A 5 7.91 -3.67 3.56
N VAL A 6 8.14 -4.29 4.71
CA VAL A 6 7.06 -4.73 5.61
C VAL A 6 6.23 -3.53 6.08
N PHE A 7 6.89 -2.44 6.52
CA PHE A 7 6.17 -1.22 6.88
C PHE A 7 5.44 -0.58 5.70
N GLY A 8 6.06 -0.57 4.51
CA GLY A 8 5.43 -0.11 3.27
C GLY A 8 4.18 -0.91 2.90
N ALA A 9 4.21 -2.24 3.06
CA ALA A 9 3.07 -3.13 2.82
C ALA A 9 1.92 -2.89 3.80
N ILE A 10 2.22 -2.74 5.10
CA ILE A 10 1.21 -2.50 6.14
C ILE A 10 0.50 -1.17 5.88
N VAL A 11 1.26 -0.09 5.67
CA VAL A 11 0.68 1.24 5.42
C VAL A 11 -0.15 1.24 4.14
N THR A 12 0.35 0.61 3.08
CA THR A 12 -0.38 0.49 1.81
C THR A 12 -1.68 -0.29 1.98
N GLY A 13 -1.66 -1.40 2.71
CA GLY A 13 -2.85 -2.18 3.01
C GLY A 13 -3.89 -1.36 3.77
N CYS A 14 -3.50 -0.68 4.86
CA CYS A 14 -4.41 0.16 5.63
C CYS A 14 -5.04 1.28 4.79
N VAL A 15 -4.22 1.98 3.97
CA VAL A 15 -4.69 3.08 3.14
C VAL A 15 -5.58 2.58 2.00
N ALA A 16 -5.22 1.46 1.35
CA ALA A 16 -6.01 0.86 0.29
C ALA A 16 -7.35 0.32 0.81
N LEU A 17 -7.39 -0.26 2.02
CA LEU A 17 -8.62 -0.71 2.67
C LEU A 17 -9.60 0.45 2.90
N VAL A 18 -9.12 1.56 3.48
CA VAL A 18 -9.96 2.74 3.75
C VAL A 18 -10.42 3.38 2.43
N LEU A 19 -9.54 3.56 1.44
CA LEU A 19 -9.92 4.15 0.16
C LEU A 19 -10.89 3.25 -0.62
N GLY A 20 -10.61 1.95 -0.63
CA GLY A 20 -11.44 0.95 -1.29
C GLY A 20 -12.83 0.83 -0.66
N SER A 21 -12.94 0.94 0.67
CA SER A 21 -14.25 0.94 1.36
C SER A 21 -15.09 2.16 1.02
N GLN A 22 -14.46 3.30 0.69
CA GLN A 22 -15.16 4.52 0.26
C GLN A 22 -15.53 4.53 -1.23
N GLY A 23 -15.31 3.43 -1.96
CA GLY A 23 -15.62 3.34 -3.39
C GLY A 23 -14.60 4.03 -4.29
N ALA A 24 -13.43 4.42 -3.76
CA ALA A 24 -12.35 4.99 -4.56
C ALA A 24 -11.61 3.87 -5.31
N THR A 25 -12.22 3.35 -6.38
CA THR A 25 -11.61 2.37 -7.29
C THR A 25 -11.12 3.04 -8.57
N GLY A 26 -9.86 2.80 -8.97
CA GLY A 26 -9.38 3.13 -10.32
C GLY A 26 -8.87 4.57 -10.59
N GLY A 27 -8.55 5.36 -9.56
CA GLY A 27 -7.93 6.69 -9.72
C GLY A 27 -6.39 6.67 -9.86
N ARG A 28 -5.74 7.85 -9.77
CA ARG A 28 -4.26 8.03 -9.82
C ARG A 28 -3.48 7.21 -8.77
N LEU A 29 -4.19 6.67 -7.77
CA LEU A 29 -3.67 5.81 -6.72
C LEU A 29 -3.68 4.31 -7.10
N GLY A 30 -4.28 3.91 -8.22
CA GLY A 30 -4.26 2.54 -8.72
C GLY A 30 -4.71 1.51 -7.68
N VAL A 31 -5.78 1.81 -6.94
CA VAL A 31 -6.35 0.89 -5.95
C VAL A 31 -7.14 -0.18 -6.69
N GLU A 32 -6.59 -1.39 -6.69
CA GLU A 32 -7.14 -2.59 -7.29
C GLU A 32 -7.90 -3.38 -6.22
N ALA A 33 -9.16 -3.71 -6.51
CA ALA A 33 -9.95 -4.61 -5.68
C ALA A 33 -9.69 -6.05 -6.16
N LEU A 34 -8.96 -6.81 -5.36
CA LEU A 34 -8.71 -8.24 -5.54
C LEU A 34 -9.82 -9.02 -4.82
N GLU A 35 -10.58 -9.80 -5.57
CA GLU A 35 -11.57 -10.72 -4.99
C GLU A 35 -10.87 -12.02 -4.58
N VAL A 36 -10.83 -12.30 -3.29
CA VAL A 36 -10.21 -13.48 -2.69
C VAL A 36 -11.31 -14.31 -2.03
N GLY A 37 -11.94 -15.17 -2.84
CA GLY A 37 -13.14 -15.91 -2.41
C GLY A 37 -14.30 -14.96 -2.12
N ASP A 38 -14.89 -15.06 -0.93
CA ASP A 38 -15.97 -14.16 -0.47
C ASP A 38 -15.46 -12.83 0.09
N TYR A 39 -14.14 -12.61 0.13
CA TYR A 39 -13.54 -11.39 0.66
C TYR A 39 -13.06 -10.48 -0.46
N ARG A 40 -13.26 -9.16 -0.28
CA ARG A 40 -12.68 -8.14 -1.14
C ARG A 40 -11.45 -7.55 -0.46
N MET A 41 -10.29 -7.77 -1.06
CA MET A 41 -9.02 -7.19 -0.64
C MET A 41 -8.70 -5.98 -1.52
N PHE A 42 -8.23 -4.88 -0.94
CA PHE A 42 -7.81 -3.71 -1.69
C PHE A 42 -6.29 -3.59 -1.65
N TRP A 43 -5.67 -3.44 -2.81
CA TRP A 43 -4.23 -3.33 -2.95
C TRP A 43 -3.83 -2.25 -3.95
N SER A 44 -2.68 -1.63 -3.76
CA SER A 44 -2.13 -0.66 -4.72
C SER A 44 -0.62 -0.84 -4.83
N TRP A 45 -0.17 -1.29 -6.00
CA TRP A 45 1.26 -1.37 -6.35
C TRP A 45 1.99 -0.01 -6.28
N PRO A 46 1.48 1.09 -6.86
CA PRO A 46 2.18 2.37 -6.81
C PRO A 46 2.30 2.93 -5.37
N MET A 47 1.31 2.69 -4.51
CA MET A 47 1.40 3.04 -3.09
C MET A 47 2.45 2.21 -2.36
N PHE A 48 2.49 0.90 -2.62
CA PHE A 48 3.48 0.01 -2.01
C PHE A 48 4.91 0.41 -2.33
N VAL A 49 5.19 0.70 -3.60
CA VAL A 49 6.52 1.14 -4.05
C VAL A 49 6.87 2.49 -3.43
N SER A 50 5.94 3.45 -3.45
CA SER A 50 6.16 4.79 -2.88
C SER A 50 6.42 4.72 -1.38
N GLY A 51 5.59 3.99 -0.62
CA GLY A 51 5.74 3.79 0.81
C GLY A 51 7.05 3.08 1.16
N SER A 52 7.36 1.99 0.45
CA SER A 52 8.62 1.25 0.66
C SER A 52 9.86 2.12 0.37
N GLY A 53 9.82 2.92 -0.69
CA GLY A 53 10.88 3.90 -1.00
C GLY A 53 11.02 4.97 0.07
N LEU A 54 9.91 5.46 0.60
CA LEU A 54 9.88 6.47 1.67
C LEU A 54 10.47 5.93 2.97
N PHE A 55 10.04 4.74 3.42
CA PHE A 55 10.61 4.07 4.60
C PHE A 55 12.07 3.69 4.39
N TRP A 56 12.46 3.31 3.18
CA TRP A 56 13.87 3.08 2.87
C TRP A 56 14.71 4.35 2.99
N GLY A 57 14.24 5.46 2.41
CA GLY A 57 14.89 6.77 2.54
C GLY A 57 15.03 7.19 4.00
N LEU A 58 13.98 7.02 4.81
CA LEU A 58 14.04 7.28 6.26
C LEU A 58 15.10 6.41 6.96
N THR A 59 15.18 5.12 6.63
CA THR A 59 16.22 4.25 7.21
C THR A 59 17.65 4.63 6.78
N LEU A 60 17.82 5.28 5.63
CA LEU A 60 19.13 5.81 5.22
C LEU A 60 19.49 7.11 5.93
N LEU A 61 18.49 7.95 6.26
CA LEU A 61 18.67 9.19 7.00
C LEU A 61 18.94 8.94 8.49
N GLN A 62 18.51 7.80 9.03
CA GLN A 62 18.73 7.36 10.41
C GLN A 62 20.14 6.77 10.66
N ARG A 63 21.12 7.15 9.85
CA ARG A 63 22.51 6.66 9.95
C ARG A 63 23.36 7.55 10.83
#